data_AF-A0A0G0EGM0-F1
#
_entry.id   AF-A0A0G0EGM0-F1
#
_cell.length_a   1.000
_cell.length_b   1.000
_cell.length_c   1.000
_cell.angle_alpha   90.00
_cell.angle_beta   90.00
_cell.angle_gamma   90.00
#
_symmetry.space_group_name_H-M   'P 1'
#
loop_
_entity.id
_entity.type
_entity.pdbx_description
1 polymer ?
#
loop_
_entity_poly.entity_id
_entity_poly.type
_entity_poly.pdbx_seq_one_letter_code
_entity_poly.pdbx_strand_id
1 'polypeptide(L)'
;MIITRLQGGMGNQMFQYALGRALSVKNNVPLGLDLTFLLDRTPIPNFTFRDYHLDVFNIEATFVSKKDIPFLYRKHNLGIFMRYLDYIRRKLISTPGKEKMNCIFDASILQLGSDAYLEGWWQSYKYFESIEDIIR
;
A
#
# COMPACT_ATOMS: atom_id res chain seq x y z
N MET A 1 -0.15 -12.84 4.48
CA MET A 1 0.95 -11.85 4.30
C MET A 1 0.31 -10.46 4.30
N ILE A 2 0.97 -9.45 4.86
CA ILE A 2 0.51 -8.07 4.67
C ILE A 2 1.16 -7.51 3.42
N ILE A 3 0.40 -6.90 2.52
CA ILE A 3 0.92 -6.25 1.32
C ILE A 3 0.62 -4.77 1.40
N THR A 4 1.61 -3.91 1.20
CA THR A 4 1.43 -2.46 1.18
C THR A 4 1.85 -1.88 -0.15
N ARG A 5 0.95 -1.14 -0.81
CA ARG A 5 1.27 -0.43 -2.04
C ARG A 5 2.03 0.86 -1.73
N LEU A 6 3.21 1.01 -2.33
CA LEU A 6 3.98 2.24 -2.21
C LEU A 6 3.59 3.26 -3.28
N GLN A 7 3.46 4.53 -2.87
CA GLN A 7 3.15 5.65 -3.76
C GLN A 7 3.65 6.98 -3.18
N GLY A 8 4.03 7.90 -4.06
CA GLY A 8 4.53 9.22 -3.69
C GLY A 8 6.03 9.25 -3.34
N GLY A 9 6.46 10.35 -2.71
CA GLY A 9 7.85 10.54 -2.30
C GLY A 9 8.24 9.71 -1.08
N MET A 10 9.52 9.78 -0.69
CA MET A 10 10.10 9.00 0.41
C MET A 10 9.29 9.09 1.71
N GLY A 11 8.84 10.28 2.13
CA GLY A 11 8.04 10.44 3.34
C GLY A 11 6.75 9.61 3.32
N ASN A 12 6.05 9.54 2.17
CA ASN A 12 4.85 8.70 2.04
C ASN A 12 5.21 7.21 2.05
N GLN A 13 6.33 6.84 1.42
CA GLN A 13 6.83 5.47 1.45
C GLN A 13 7.12 5.02 2.90
N MET A 14 7.66 5.91 3.75
CA MET A 14 7.91 5.62 5.16
C MET A 14 6.61 5.36 5.92
N PHE A 15 5.58 6.20 5.77
CA PHE A 15 4.27 5.99 6.42
C PHE A 15 3.60 4.68 5.97
N GLN A 16 3.64 4.42 4.67
CA GLN A 16 3.11 3.20 4.07
C GLN A 16 3.83 1.95 4.60
N TYR A 17 5.16 1.95 4.61
CA TYR A 17 5.96 0.88 5.20
C TYR A 17 5.64 0.69 6.68
N ALA A 18 5.61 1.77 7.46
CA ALA A 18 5.43 1.71 8.91
C ALA A 18 4.09 1.08 9.30
N LEU A 19 2.98 1.47 8.64
CA LEU A 19 1.68 0.80 8.85
C LEU A 19 1.74 -0.68 8.43
N GLY A 20 2.31 -0.98 7.26
CA GLY A 20 2.46 -2.35 6.78
C GLY A 20 3.24 -3.22 7.76
N ARG A 21 4.32 -2.67 8.31
CA ARG A 21 5.18 -3.33 9.31
C ARG A 21 4.45 -3.52 10.63
N ALA A 22 3.68 -2.54 11.07
CA ALA A 22 2.87 -2.65 12.29
C ALA A 22 1.88 -3.81 12.20
N LEU A 23 1.18 -3.94 11.08
CA LEU A 23 0.26 -5.05 10.84
C LEU A 23 0.98 -6.39 10.66
N SER A 24 2.15 -6.40 10.02
CA SER A 24 2.98 -7.59 9.84
C SER A 24 3.45 -8.15 11.20
N VAL A 25 3.95 -7.28 12.08
CA VAL A 25 4.36 -7.65 13.45
C VAL A 25 3.15 -8.11 14.26
N LYS A 26 2.05 -7.34 14.27
CA LYS A 26 0.83 -7.67 15.01
C LYS A 26 0.29 -9.06 14.64
N ASN A 27 0.28 -9.39 13.35
CA ASN A 27 -0.30 -10.64 12.85
C ASN A 27 0.73 -11.77 12.68
N ASN A 28 2.01 -11.53 13.02
CA ASN A 28 3.11 -12.47 12.84
C ASN A 28 3.19 -13.07 11.42
N VAL A 29 3.12 -12.23 10.40
CA VAL A 29 3.21 -12.62 8.99
C VAL A 29 4.16 -11.70 8.24
N PRO A 30 4.79 -12.14 7.13
CA PRO A 30 5.70 -11.28 6.38
C PRO A 30 5.01 -10.04 5.79
N LEU A 31 5.81 -9.01 5.54
CA LEU A 31 5.44 -7.79 4.82
C LEU A 31 5.93 -7.86 3.37
N GLY A 32 5.03 -7.61 2.44
CA GLY A 32 5.29 -7.41 1.02
C GLY A 32 5.08 -5.96 0.59
N LEU A 33 5.96 -5.42 -0.24
CA LEU A 33 5.87 -4.08 -0.82
C LEU A 33 5.50 -4.16 -2.29
N ASP A 34 4.34 -3.58 -2.63
CA ASP A 34 3.87 -3.47 -4.01
C ASP A 34 4.35 -2.14 -4.60
N LEU A 35 5.36 -2.25 -5.47
CA LEU A 35 5.98 -1.13 -6.18
C LEU A 35 5.31 -0.82 -7.52
N THR A 36 4.24 -1.55 -7.89
CA THR A 36 3.64 -1.47 -9.24
C THR A 36 3.21 -0.05 -9.59
N PHE A 37 2.67 0.70 -8.63
CA PHE A 37 2.27 2.10 -8.85
C PHE A 37 3.49 3.03 -8.90
N LEU A 38 4.43 2.85 -7.98
CA LEU A 38 5.61 3.70 -7.85
C LEU A 38 6.50 3.65 -9.10
N LEU A 39 6.73 2.44 -9.61
CA LEU A 39 7.60 2.19 -10.77
C LEU A 39 6.85 2.21 -12.11
N ASP A 40 5.57 2.56 -12.12
CA ASP A 40 4.82 2.74 -13.35
C ASP A 40 5.39 3.94 -14.13
N ARG A 41 5.73 3.70 -15.39
CA ARG A 41 6.25 4.72 -16.32
C ARG A 41 5.27 5.01 -17.45
N THR A 42 4.01 4.60 -17.31
CA THR A 42 2.94 5.03 -18.22
C THR A 42 2.89 6.56 -18.24
N PRO A 43 2.99 7.22 -19.41
CA PRO A 43 2.93 8.68 -19.49
C PRO A 43 1.60 9.22 -18.97
N ILE A 44 1.65 10.08 -17.97
CA ILE A 44 0.50 10.78 -17.41
C ILE A 44 0.83 12.29 -17.40
N PRO A 45 0.01 13.15 -18.03
CA PRO A 45 0.23 14.59 -18.01
C PRO A 45 0.34 15.13 -16.57
N ASN A 46 1.31 16.01 -16.32
CA ASN A 46 1.54 16.66 -15.03
C ASN A 46 1.81 15.69 -13.85
N PHE A 47 2.23 14.46 -14.13
CA PHE A 47 2.58 13.49 -13.10
C PHE A 47 4.09 13.44 -12.89
N THR A 48 4.52 13.51 -11.63
CA THR A 48 5.94 13.32 -11.27
C THR A 48 6.20 11.87 -10.91
N PHE A 49 7.00 11.19 -11.72
CA PHE A 49 7.45 9.83 -11.41
C PHE A 49 8.31 9.82 -10.14
N ARG A 50 8.23 8.71 -9.41
CA ARG A 50 8.98 8.48 -8.16
C ARG A 50 9.67 7.14 -8.23
N ASP A 51 10.80 7.04 -7.56
CA ASP A 51 11.54 5.79 -7.38
C ASP A 51 11.37 5.29 -5.95
N TYR A 52 11.75 4.04 -5.74
CA TYR A 52 11.83 3.45 -4.41
C TYR A 52 13.05 4.00 -3.68
N HIS A 53 12.86 4.55 -2.49
CA HIS A 53 13.95 5.16 -1.72
C HIS A 53 14.06 4.65 -0.28
N LEU A 54 13.41 3.53 0.07
CA LEU A 54 13.51 2.99 1.43
C LEU A 54 14.74 2.07 1.61
N ASP A 55 15.50 1.82 0.55
CA ASP A 55 16.76 1.05 0.53
C ASP A 55 17.86 1.65 1.41
N VAL A 56 17.77 2.95 1.73
CA VAL A 56 18.67 3.61 2.68
C VAL A 56 18.42 3.22 4.15
N PHE A 57 17.30 2.57 4.44
CA PHE A 57 16.92 2.10 5.78
C PHE A 57 17.03 0.58 5.89
N ASN A 58 17.10 0.07 7.12
CA ASN A 58 17.05 -1.37 7.39
C ASN A 58 15.60 -1.89 7.32
N ILE A 59 15.08 -2.02 6.10
CA ILE A 59 13.70 -2.42 5.82
C ILE A 59 13.55 -3.93 5.89
N GLU A 60 12.60 -4.40 6.71
CA GLU A 60 12.21 -5.81 6.76
C GLU A 60 10.94 -6.04 5.94
N ALA A 61 11.12 -6.22 4.62
CA ALA A 61 10.04 -6.54 3.70
C ALA A 61 10.56 -7.22 2.43
N THR A 62 9.67 -7.90 1.71
CA THR A 62 9.95 -8.44 0.37
C THR A 62 9.24 -7.63 -0.70
N PHE A 63 9.80 -7.56 -1.92
CA PHE A 63 9.07 -6.98 -3.05
C PHE A 63 8.08 -8.01 -3.62
N VAL A 64 6.82 -7.61 -3.74
CA VAL A 64 5.80 -8.49 -4.33
C VAL A 64 5.72 -8.28 -5.83
N SER A 65 5.50 -9.37 -6.54
CA SER A 65 5.27 -9.33 -7.98
C SER A 65 3.77 -9.29 -8.28
N LYS A 66 3.41 -8.99 -9.52
CA LYS A 66 2.00 -8.89 -9.94
C LYS A 66 1.17 -10.13 -9.63
N LYS A 67 1.77 -11.32 -9.59
CA LYS A 67 1.08 -12.58 -9.26
C LYS A 67 0.69 -12.69 -7.79
N ASP A 68 1.37 -11.98 -6.89
CA ASP A 68 1.13 -12.03 -5.45
C ASP A 68 0.09 -10.99 -5.01
N ILE A 69 -0.08 -9.93 -5.81
CA ILE A 69 -1.11 -8.89 -5.58
C ILE A 69 -2.50 -9.50 -5.81
N PRO A 70 -3.50 -9.30 -4.93
CA PRO A 70 -4.84 -9.81 -5.15
C PRO A 70 -5.45 -9.23 -6.43
N PHE A 71 -6.23 -10.04 -7.16
CA PHE A 71 -6.82 -9.66 -8.45
C PHE A 71 -7.62 -8.35 -8.41
N LEU A 72 -8.18 -8.01 -7.24
CA LEU A 72 -8.91 -6.78 -7.00
C LEU A 72 -8.05 -5.52 -7.12
N TYR A 73 -6.76 -5.59 -6.76
CA TYR A 73 -5.87 -4.44 -6.71
C TYR A 73 -4.93 -4.34 -7.91
N ARG A 74 -4.76 -5.41 -8.69
CA ARG A 74 -3.90 -5.43 -9.89
C ARG A 74 -4.28 -4.33 -10.88
N LYS A 75 -3.25 -3.66 -11.42
CA LYS A 75 -3.42 -2.85 -12.63
C LYS A 75 -3.61 -3.77 -13.84
N HIS A 76 -4.73 -3.57 -14.52
CA HIS A 76 -5.10 -4.33 -15.70
C HIS A 76 -4.81 -3.50 -16.95
N ASN A 77 -3.94 -4.00 -17.84
CA ASN A 77 -3.75 -3.44 -19.19
C ASN A 77 -4.87 -3.94 -20.11
N LEU A 78 -6.10 -3.89 -19.63
CA LEU A 78 -7.24 -4.28 -20.41
C LEU A 78 -7.73 -3.04 -21.19
N GLY A 79 -8.29 -3.25 -22.39
CA GLY A 79 -8.79 -2.17 -23.24
C GLY A 79 -9.80 -1.26 -22.51
N ILE A 80 -10.15 -0.12 -23.13
CA ILE A 80 -11.02 0.92 -22.56
C ILE A 80 -12.28 0.38 -21.85
N PHE A 81 -12.93 -0.63 -22.42
CA PHE A 81 -14.11 -1.27 -21.83
C PHE A 81 -13.84 -1.89 -20.45
N MET A 82 -12.73 -2.59 -20.31
CA MET A 82 -12.36 -3.24 -19.05
C MET A 82 -11.82 -2.25 -18.02
N ARG A 83 -11.22 -1.12 -18.45
CA ARG A 83 -10.92 0.00 -17.55
C ARG A 83 -12.19 0.57 -16.92
N TYR A 84 -13.26 0.69 -17.70
CA TYR A 84 -14.55 1.16 -17.22
C TYR A 84 -15.20 0.16 -16.24
N LEU A 85 -15.16 -1.14 -16.56
CA LEU A 85 -15.60 -2.20 -15.64
C LEU A 85 -14.81 -2.21 -14.33
N ASP A 86 -13.49 -2.08 -14.38
CA ASP A 86 -12.65 -2.03 -13.17
C ASP A 86 -12.95 -0.78 -12.33
N TYR A 87 -13.21 0.36 -12.98
CA TYR A 87 -13.65 1.58 -12.30
C TYR A 87 -14.98 1.38 -11.55
N ILE A 88 -16.00 0.83 -12.21
CA ILE A 88 -17.30 0.53 -11.57
C ILE A 88 -17.09 -0.46 -10.41
N ARG A 89 -16.33 -1.53 -10.66
CA ARG A 89 -16.03 -2.55 -9.65
C ARG A 89 -15.37 -1.96 -8.41
N ARG A 90 -14.36 -1.11 -8.57
CA ARG A 90 -13.66 -0.44 -7.46
C ARG A 90 -14.52 0.56 -6.71
N LYS A 91 -15.59 1.06 -7.34
CA LYS A 91 -16.59 1.93 -6.70
C LYS A 91 -17.62 1.13 -5.89
N LEU A 92 -17.98 -0.06 -6.35
CA LEU A 92 -18.97 -0.93 -5.70
C LEU A 92 -18.37 -1.80 -4.59
N ILE A 93 -17.12 -2.23 -4.73
CA ILE A 93 -16.44 -3.09 -3.75
C ILE A 93 -15.62 -2.23 -2.80
N SER A 94 -16.14 -2.05 -1.57
CA SER A 94 -15.37 -1.47 -0.48
C SER A 94 -14.32 -2.47 0.00
N THR A 95 -13.07 -2.03 0.02
CA THR A 95 -11.94 -2.84 0.51
C THR A 95 -11.50 -2.31 1.86
N PRO A 96 -11.36 -3.16 2.89
CA PRO A 96 -11.13 -2.70 4.25
C PRO A 96 -9.72 -2.09 4.42
N GLY A 97 -8.75 -2.46 3.58
CA GLY A 97 -7.39 -1.90 3.59
C GLY A 97 -7.19 -0.67 2.69
N LYS A 98 -8.26 0.01 2.27
CA LYS A 98 -8.15 1.24 1.47
C LYS A 98 -8.42 2.46 2.34
N GLU A 99 -7.54 3.46 2.27
CA GLU A 99 -7.72 4.72 2.98
C GLU A 99 -8.96 5.45 2.45
N LYS A 100 -9.92 5.70 3.34
CA LYS A 100 -11.21 6.32 3.00
C LYS A 100 -11.13 7.84 2.98
N MET A 101 -10.34 8.41 3.89
CA MET A 101 -10.17 9.85 4.06
C MET A 101 -8.69 10.14 4.28
N ASN A 102 -8.12 10.98 3.42
CA ASN A 102 -6.71 11.34 3.51
C ASN A 102 -6.41 11.98 4.87
N CYS A 103 -5.31 11.55 5.50
CA CYS A 103 -4.77 12.14 6.73
C CYS A 103 -5.65 11.98 7.98
N ILE A 104 -6.72 11.19 7.92
CA ILE A 104 -7.55 10.89 9.10
C ILE A 104 -7.23 9.47 9.58
N PHE A 105 -7.00 9.36 10.89
CA PHE A 105 -6.78 8.07 11.53
C PHE A 105 -8.08 7.25 11.58
N ASP A 106 -8.05 6.05 11.02
CA ASP A 106 -9.12 5.05 11.06
C ASP A 106 -8.61 3.82 11.84
N ALA A 107 -9.03 3.70 13.10
CA ALA A 107 -8.63 2.59 13.97
C ALA A 107 -9.03 1.20 13.43
N SER A 108 -10.01 1.12 12.52
CA SER A 108 -10.40 -0.16 11.92
C SER A 108 -9.30 -0.79 11.07
N ILE A 109 -8.38 0.02 10.54
CA ILE A 109 -7.22 -0.44 9.77
C ILE A 109 -6.29 -1.29 10.63
N LEU A 110 -6.16 -0.96 11.91
CA LEU A 110 -5.35 -1.75 12.84
C LEU A 110 -5.96 -3.12 13.12
N GLN A 111 -7.25 -3.33 12.86
CA GLN A 111 -7.95 -4.60 13.06
C GLN A 111 -7.90 -5.53 11.83
N LEU A 112 -7.21 -5.14 10.77
CA LEU A 112 -6.98 -5.99 9.62
C LEU A 112 -6.19 -7.25 10.01
N GLY A 113 -6.65 -8.39 9.49
CA GLY A 113 -6.04 -9.69 9.72
C GLY A 113 -4.76 -9.93 8.92
N SER A 114 -4.30 -11.17 8.93
CA SER A 114 -3.01 -11.60 8.38
C SER A 114 -2.91 -11.60 6.85
N ASP A 115 -4.01 -11.36 6.12
CA ASP A 115 -4.06 -11.32 4.65
C ASP A 115 -4.67 -9.99 4.15
N ALA A 116 -4.01 -8.89 4.48
CA ALA A 116 -4.47 -7.54 4.16
C ALA A 116 -3.65 -6.93 3.02
N TYR A 117 -4.32 -6.19 2.14
CA TYR A 117 -3.70 -5.33 1.14
C TYR A 117 -4.01 -3.87 1.47
N LEU A 118 -2.97 -3.05 1.62
CA LEU A 118 -3.05 -1.66 2.05
C LEU A 118 -2.84 -0.71 0.88
N GLU A 119 -3.83 0.14 0.65
CA GLU A 119 -3.84 1.17 -0.40
C GLU A 119 -4.17 2.55 0.20
N GLY A 120 -3.17 3.41 0.38
CA GLY A 120 -3.35 4.72 1.01
C GLY A 120 -2.06 5.49 1.25
N TRP A 121 -2.18 6.67 1.86
CA TRP A 121 -1.08 7.52 2.31
C TRP A 121 -0.69 7.24 3.76
N TRP A 122 -1.66 6.94 4.64
CA TRP A 122 -1.45 6.47 6.02
C TRP A 122 -0.61 7.44 6.89
N GLN A 123 -0.77 8.74 6.68
CA GLN A 123 0.10 9.79 7.27
C GLN A 123 -0.15 10.09 8.76
N SER A 124 -0.70 9.13 9.51
CA SER A 124 -0.91 9.24 10.96
C SER A 124 0.03 8.29 11.69
N TYR A 125 0.85 8.81 12.60
CA TYR A 125 1.77 8.01 13.41
C TYR A 125 1.07 6.96 14.28
N LYS A 126 -0.19 7.20 14.63
CA LYS A 126 -1.04 6.29 15.42
C LYS A 126 -1.18 4.89 14.79
N TYR A 127 -0.88 4.75 13.50
CA TYR A 127 -0.90 3.45 12.82
C TYR A 127 0.27 2.53 13.19
N PHE A 128 1.37 3.07 13.71
CA PHE A 128 2.60 2.32 13.97
C PHE A 128 3.27 2.71 15.28
N GLU A 129 2.59 3.49 16.12
CA GLU A 129 3.01 3.82 17.50
C GLU A 129 3.35 2.56 18.32
N SER A 130 2.62 1.46 18.11
CA SER A 130 2.87 0.20 18.84
C SER A 130 4.17 -0.51 18.46
N ILE A 131 4.85 -0.10 17.39
CA ILE A 131 6.11 -0.69 16.91
C ILE A 131 7.22 0.35 16.80
N GLU A 132 7.08 1.50 17.47
CA GLU A 132 8.03 2.61 17.41
C GLU A 132 9.48 2.16 17.66
N ASP A 133 9.70 1.28 18.64
CA ASP A 133 11.02 0.73 18.98
C ASP A 133 11.63 -0.18 17.89
N ILE A 134 10.82 -0.67 16.96
CA ILE A 134 11.24 -1.57 15.87
C ILE A 134 11.64 -0.77 14.62
N ILE A 135 11.07 0.41 14.42
CA ILE A 135 11.21 1.19 13.16
C ILE A 135 11.99 2.50 13.33
N ARG A 136 12.54 2.76 14.51
CA ARG A 136 13.42 3.89 14.79
C ARG A 136 14.89 3.59 14.56
#